data_AF-A0A958L0Z3-F1
#
_entry.id   AF-A0A958L0Z3-F1
#
_cell.length_a   1.000
_cell.length_b   1.000
_cell.length_c   1.000
_cell.angle_alpha   90.00
_cell.angle_beta   90.00
_cell.angle_gamma   90.00
#
_symmetry.space_group_name_H-M   'P 1'
#
loop_
_entity.id
_entity.type
_entity.pdbx_description
1 polymer ?
#
loop_
_entity_poly.entity_id
_entity_poly.type
_entity_poly.pdbx_seq_one_letter_code
_entity_poly.pdbx_strand_id
1 'polypeptide(L)'
;MIGEYLEQIWAAIRKTTHRAEELGVVGSAEHLLGLDEHAIELAYAVILVDFAMIDNEFDLKEKVFIEQKLEMVFNIPGGTSRELVERAKEILGQDLHPESFATYLRQHLSLEKRNSLLENIDKLINVDRFDHPLEEDLKTRYQKLLLGKP
;
A
#
# COMPACT_ATOMS: atom_id res chain seq x y z
N MET A 1 -0.30 -10.70 23.69
CA MET A 1 -1.71 -11.13 23.71
C MET A 1 -2.57 -10.48 22.62
N ILE A 2 -2.15 -9.39 21.95
CA ILE A 2 -2.91 -8.79 20.84
C ILE A 2 -2.67 -9.53 19.50
N GLY A 3 -1.45 -10.03 19.26
CA GLY A 3 -1.09 -10.74 18.03
C GLY A 3 -1.89 -12.02 17.75
N GLU A 4 -2.26 -12.79 18.77
CA GLU A 4 -3.07 -14.02 18.59
C GLU A 4 -4.52 -13.72 18.19
N TYR A 5 -5.08 -12.58 18.60
CA TYR A 5 -6.45 -12.22 18.27
C TYR A 5 -6.56 -11.73 16.81
N LEU A 6 -5.53 -11.02 16.33
CA LEU A 6 -5.44 -10.61 14.94
C LEU A 6 -5.11 -11.78 14.00
N GLU A 7 -4.24 -12.71 14.42
CA GLU A 7 -4.01 -13.98 13.67
C GLU A 7 -5.31 -14.78 13.49
N GLN A 8 -6.19 -14.81 14.50
CA GLN A 8 -7.50 -15.46 14.40
C GLN A 8 -8.45 -14.73 13.45
N ILE A 9 -8.46 -13.40 13.47
CA ILE A 9 -9.22 -12.59 12.50
C ILE A 9 -8.69 -12.81 11.08
N TRP A 10 -7.37 -12.86 10.88
CA TRP A 10 -6.75 -13.12 9.58
C TRP A 10 -6.89 -14.56 9.09
N ALA A 11 -6.86 -15.54 9.98
CA ALA A 11 -7.19 -16.92 9.64
C ALA A 11 -8.67 -17.04 9.23
N ALA A 12 -9.56 -16.30 9.88
CA ALA A 12 -10.95 -16.20 9.48
C ALA A 12 -11.10 -15.50 8.12
N ILE A 13 -10.42 -14.37 7.90
CA ILE A 13 -10.40 -13.64 6.62
C ILE A 13 -9.89 -14.54 5.51
N ARG A 14 -8.70 -15.15 5.64
CA ARG A 14 -8.15 -16.13 4.67
C ARG A 14 -9.14 -17.23 4.32
N LYS A 15 -9.85 -17.76 5.32
CA LYS A 15 -10.87 -18.81 5.13
C LYS A 15 -12.13 -18.31 4.43
N THR A 16 -12.52 -17.05 4.61
CA THR A 16 -13.58 -16.39 3.84
C THR A 16 -13.14 -15.99 2.44
N THR A 17 -11.91 -15.52 2.24
CA THR A 17 -11.35 -15.17 0.92
C THR A 17 -11.26 -16.41 0.03
N HIS A 18 -10.78 -17.53 0.57
CA HIS A 18 -10.72 -18.80 -0.15
C HIS A 18 -12.11 -19.34 -0.54
N ARG A 19 -13.15 -18.99 0.24
CA ARG A 19 -14.55 -19.33 -0.04
C ARG A 19 -15.23 -18.32 -0.99
N ALA A 20 -14.74 -17.09 -1.04
CA ALA A 20 -15.18 -16.05 -1.97
C ALA A 20 -14.59 -16.28 -3.38
N GLU A 21 -13.37 -16.80 -3.47
CA GLU A 21 -12.76 -17.28 -4.71
C GLU A 21 -13.55 -18.44 -5.34
N GLU A 22 -14.02 -19.40 -4.53
CA GLU A 22 -14.94 -20.47 -4.97
C GLU A 22 -16.29 -19.95 -5.47
N LEU A 23 -16.68 -18.72 -5.10
CA LEU A 23 -17.92 -18.05 -5.50
C LEU A 23 -17.71 -16.97 -6.58
N GLY A 24 -16.49 -16.81 -7.11
CA GLY A 24 -16.17 -15.82 -8.14
C GLY A 24 -16.17 -14.37 -7.64
N VAL A 25 -16.16 -14.15 -6.32
CA VAL A 25 -16.00 -12.83 -5.71
C VAL A 25 -14.52 -12.67 -5.39
N VAL A 26 -13.77 -12.12 -6.34
CA VAL A 26 -12.36 -11.73 -6.14
C VAL A 26 -12.30 -10.86 -4.88
N GLY A 27 -11.40 -11.19 -3.95
CA GLY A 27 -11.17 -10.42 -2.73
C GLY A 27 -10.76 -8.98 -3.08
N SER A 28 -11.74 -8.11 -3.26
CA SER A 28 -11.53 -6.72 -3.65
C SER A 28 -10.75 -6.00 -2.56
N ALA A 29 -9.85 -5.09 -2.96
CA ALA A 29 -9.17 -4.19 -2.03
C ALA A 29 -10.16 -3.48 -1.08
N GLU A 30 -11.38 -3.23 -1.54
CA GLU A 30 -12.47 -2.67 -0.74
C GLU A 30 -12.84 -3.53 0.47
N HIS A 31 -12.78 -4.86 0.34
CA HIS A 31 -13.05 -5.79 1.44
C HIS A 31 -11.91 -5.76 2.47
N LEU A 32 -10.65 -5.74 2.01
CA LEU A 32 -9.48 -5.65 2.89
C LEU A 32 -9.44 -4.32 3.64
N LEU A 33 -9.75 -3.22 2.95
CA LEU A 33 -9.77 -1.88 3.51
C LEU A 33 -10.97 -1.64 4.44
N GLY A 34 -12.12 -2.24 4.16
CA GLY A 34 -13.31 -2.13 5.03
C GLY A 34 -13.18 -2.84 6.39
N LEU A 35 -12.18 -3.72 6.53
CA LEU A 35 -11.91 -4.48 7.76
C LEU A 35 -10.73 -3.92 8.57
N ASP A 36 -10.01 -2.94 8.03
CA ASP A 36 -8.80 -2.39 8.65
C ASP A 36 -9.07 -1.05 9.32
N GLU A 37 -8.69 -0.92 10.59
CA GLU A 37 -8.76 0.37 11.31
C GLU A 37 -7.77 1.41 10.77
N HIS A 38 -6.75 0.95 10.04
CA HIS A 38 -5.71 1.71 9.36
C HIS A 38 -5.83 1.62 7.82
N ALA A 39 -7.05 1.56 7.29
CA ALA A 39 -7.29 1.39 5.86
C ALA A 39 -6.56 2.42 4.97
N ILE A 40 -6.55 3.70 5.39
CA ILE A 40 -5.88 4.76 4.62
C ILE A 40 -4.37 4.56 4.64
N GLU A 41 -3.80 4.21 5.79
CA GLU A 41 -2.38 3.99 5.99
C GLU A 41 -1.91 2.73 5.25
N LEU A 42 -2.71 1.67 5.25
CA LEU A 42 -2.46 0.46 4.48
C LEU A 42 -2.49 0.75 2.98
N ALA A 43 -3.52 1.46 2.48
CA ALA A 43 -3.57 1.84 1.08
C ALA A 43 -2.39 2.72 0.67
N TYR A 44 -1.95 3.62 1.54
CA TYR A 44 -0.76 4.44 1.35
C TYR A 44 0.52 3.58 1.29
N ALA A 45 0.65 2.62 2.21
CA ALA A 45 1.77 1.69 2.27
C ALA A 45 1.83 0.80 1.03
N VAL A 46 0.70 0.28 0.55
CA VAL A 46 0.63 -0.55 -0.67
C VAL A 46 1.21 0.20 -1.86
N ILE A 47 0.83 1.47 -2.07
CA ILE A 47 1.36 2.26 -3.18
C ILE A 47 2.88 2.45 -3.04
N LEU A 48 3.37 2.82 -1.86
CA LEU A 48 4.81 3.02 -1.67
C LEU A 48 5.62 1.73 -1.85
N VAL A 49 5.11 0.59 -1.36
CA VAL A 49 5.79 -0.70 -1.52
C VAL A 49 5.73 -1.17 -2.96
N ASP A 50 4.65 -0.90 -3.71
CA ASP A 50 4.56 -1.22 -5.13
C ASP A 50 5.64 -0.50 -5.95
N PHE A 51 5.95 0.76 -5.62
CA PHE A 51 7.10 1.46 -6.19
C PHE A 51 8.43 0.80 -5.83
N ALA A 52 8.64 0.52 -4.54
CA ALA A 52 9.89 -0.06 -4.05
C ALA A 52 10.09 -1.54 -4.45
N MET A 53 9.12 -2.15 -5.14
CA MET A 53 9.23 -3.53 -5.62
C MET A 53 9.35 -3.62 -7.14
N ILE A 54 9.32 -2.49 -7.85
CA ILE A 54 9.22 -2.50 -9.32
C ILE A 54 10.47 -3.06 -10.01
N ASP A 55 11.64 -2.88 -9.41
CA ASP A 55 12.91 -3.42 -9.87
C ASP A 55 13.21 -4.82 -9.29
N ASN A 56 12.26 -5.40 -8.54
CA ASN A 56 12.37 -6.62 -7.75
C ASN A 56 13.41 -6.57 -6.61
N GLU A 57 13.91 -5.40 -6.22
CA GLU A 57 14.86 -5.22 -5.13
C GLU A 57 14.29 -4.35 -4.02
N PHE A 58 13.38 -4.88 -3.19
CA PHE A 58 12.93 -4.15 -2.00
C PHE A 58 14.02 -4.13 -0.91
N ASP A 59 14.82 -3.06 -0.89
CA ASP A 59 16.01 -2.95 -0.07
C ASP A 59 15.73 -2.42 1.36
N LEU A 60 16.72 -2.52 2.25
CA LEU A 60 16.56 -2.06 3.63
C LEU A 60 16.36 -0.54 3.74
N LYS A 61 16.95 0.26 2.83
CA LYS A 61 16.83 1.71 2.83
C LYS A 61 15.42 2.15 2.41
N GLU A 62 14.87 1.54 1.38
CA GLU A 62 13.49 1.79 0.94
C GLU A 62 12.50 1.39 2.03
N LYS A 63 12.69 0.21 2.64
CA LYS A 63 11.86 -0.22 3.77
C LYS A 63 11.88 0.79 4.91
N VAL A 64 13.07 1.21 5.35
CA VAL A 64 13.23 2.20 6.42
C VAL A 64 12.62 3.54 6.04
N PHE A 65 12.77 3.96 4.78
CA PHE A 65 12.16 5.18 4.27
C PHE A 65 10.63 5.11 4.36
N ILE A 66 10.01 4.01 3.91
CA ILE A 66 8.55 3.84 3.94
C ILE A 66 8.04 3.80 5.39
N GLU A 67 8.68 3.03 6.27
CA GLU A 67 8.34 2.97 7.71
C GLU A 67 8.32 4.39 8.32
N GLN A 68 9.40 5.16 8.13
CA GLN A 68 9.51 6.52 8.63
C GLN A 68 8.47 7.48 8.03
N LYS A 69 8.13 7.30 6.74
CA LYS A 69 7.11 8.12 6.08
C LYS A 69 5.73 7.87 6.65
N LEU A 70 5.37 6.61 6.90
CA LEU A 70 4.11 6.27 7.53
C LEU A 70 4.01 6.85 8.94
N GLU A 71 5.07 6.74 9.74
CA GLU A 71 5.15 7.34 11.07
C GLU A 71 4.92 8.86 11.03
N MET A 72 5.60 9.57 10.11
CA MET A 72 5.48 11.02 10.01
C MET A 72 4.12 11.49 9.47
N VAL A 73 3.60 10.83 8.43
CA VAL A 73 2.37 11.27 7.73
C VAL A 73 1.12 10.99 8.58
N PHE A 74 1.09 9.87 9.28
CA PHE A 74 -0.08 9.42 10.04
C PHE A 74 0.08 9.51 11.55
N ASN A 75 1.26 9.93 12.04
CA ASN A 75 1.57 10.01 13.47
C ASN A 75 1.33 8.67 14.19
N ILE A 76 1.75 7.57 13.56
CA ILE A 76 1.61 6.21 14.07
C ILE A 76 2.94 5.71 14.68
N PRO A 77 2.91 4.75 15.62
CA PRO A 77 4.12 4.16 16.18
C PRO A 77 4.90 3.33 15.14
N GLY A 78 6.21 3.24 15.32
CA GLY A 78 7.07 2.46 14.42
C GLY A 78 6.81 0.95 14.41
N GLY A 79 6.13 0.42 15.42
CA GLY A 79 5.62 -0.97 15.38
C GLY A 79 4.51 -1.12 14.33
N THR A 80 3.55 -0.20 14.35
CA THR A 80 2.43 -0.16 13.41
C THR A 80 2.89 0.14 11.98
N SER A 81 3.84 1.06 11.78
CA SER A 81 4.38 1.33 10.43
C SER A 81 5.02 0.09 9.81
N ARG A 82 5.81 -0.66 10.59
CA ARG A 82 6.41 -1.93 10.15
C ARG A 82 5.38 -2.98 9.81
N GLU A 83 4.34 -3.12 10.63
CA GLU A 83 3.24 -4.05 10.37
C GLU A 83 2.52 -3.70 9.07
N LEU A 84 2.25 -2.42 8.81
CA LEU A 84 1.63 -1.96 7.56
C LEU A 84 2.49 -2.25 6.33
N VAL A 85 3.82 -2.09 6.43
CA VAL A 85 4.74 -2.39 5.33
C VAL A 85 4.76 -3.88 5.01
N GLU A 86 4.82 -4.77 6.02
CA GLU A 86 4.77 -6.21 5.75
C GLU A 86 3.42 -6.63 5.15
N ARG A 87 2.31 -6.05 5.64
CA ARG A 87 0.98 -6.32 5.08
C ARG A 87 0.83 -5.82 3.65
N ALA A 88 1.41 -4.66 3.33
CA ALA A 88 1.45 -4.16 1.95
C ALA A 88 2.19 -5.13 1.01
N LYS A 89 3.31 -5.70 1.45
CA LYS A 89 4.04 -6.73 0.68
C LYS A 89 3.22 -8.00 0.47
N GLU A 90 2.53 -8.47 1.51
CA GLU A 90 1.66 -9.65 1.41
C GLU A 90 0.52 -9.42 0.42
N ILE A 91 -0.07 -8.22 0.41
CA ILE A 91 -1.11 -7.83 -0.55
C ILE A 91 -0.58 -7.87 -1.99
N LEU A 92 0.58 -7.29 -2.22
CA LEU A 92 1.21 -7.27 -3.55
C LEU A 92 1.62 -8.67 -4.01
N GLY A 93 1.99 -9.56 -3.08
CA GLY A 93 2.29 -10.97 -3.36
C GLY A 93 1.07 -11.85 -3.66
N GLN A 94 -0.17 -11.34 -3.49
CA GLN A 94 -1.43 -12.05 -3.74
C GLN A 94 -2.09 -11.67 -5.09
N ASP A 95 -1.34 -11.07 -6.02
CA ASP A 95 -1.85 -10.58 -7.32
C ASP A 95 -3.03 -9.59 -7.19
N LEU A 96 -3.13 -8.89 -6.06
CA LEU A 96 -4.14 -7.85 -5.84
C LEU A 96 -3.78 -6.59 -6.63
N HIS A 97 -4.77 -6.01 -7.30
CA HIS A 97 -4.59 -4.85 -8.18
C HIS A 97 -4.30 -3.58 -7.37
N PRO A 98 -3.04 -3.08 -7.36
CA PRO A 98 -2.63 -1.94 -6.55
C PRO A 98 -3.41 -0.64 -6.87
N GLU A 99 -3.93 -0.53 -8.09
CA GLU A 99 -4.74 0.60 -8.56
C GLU A 99 -6.03 0.81 -7.77
N SER A 100 -6.56 -0.25 -7.16
CA SER A 100 -7.75 -0.16 -6.30
C SER A 100 -7.47 0.65 -5.03
N PHE A 101 -6.25 0.55 -4.50
CA PHE A 101 -5.81 1.32 -3.33
C PHE A 101 -5.62 2.80 -3.68
N ALA A 102 -5.10 3.11 -4.87
CA ALA A 102 -5.02 4.48 -5.35
C ALA A 102 -6.41 5.12 -5.54
N THR A 103 -7.37 4.34 -6.04
CA THR A 103 -8.77 4.79 -6.16
C THR A 103 -9.38 5.05 -4.79
N TYR A 104 -9.14 4.18 -3.81
CA TYR A 104 -9.56 4.37 -2.43
C TYR A 104 -8.96 5.63 -1.82
N LEU A 105 -7.65 5.85 -1.95
CA LEU A 105 -6.99 7.07 -1.47
C LEU A 105 -7.53 8.32 -2.15
N ARG A 106 -7.88 8.27 -3.45
CA ARG A 106 -8.53 9.39 -4.14
C ARG A 106 -9.82 9.82 -3.46
N GLN A 107 -10.62 8.86 -2.99
CA GLN A 107 -11.91 9.13 -2.36
C GLN A 107 -11.79 9.64 -0.92
N HIS A 108 -10.71 9.27 -0.22
CA HIS A 108 -10.57 9.53 1.22
C HIS A 108 -9.52 10.60 1.57
N LEU A 109 -8.59 10.91 0.66
CA LEU A 109 -7.56 11.94 0.88
C LEU A 109 -7.90 13.25 0.17
N SER A 110 -7.56 14.37 0.83
CA SER A 110 -7.57 15.69 0.20
C SER A 110 -6.58 15.75 -0.97
N LEU A 111 -6.79 16.70 -1.89
CA LEU A 111 -5.85 16.90 -3.01
C LEU A 111 -4.41 17.18 -2.52
N GLU A 112 -4.28 17.96 -1.45
CA GLU A 112 -2.99 18.26 -0.81
C GLU A 112 -2.29 16.98 -0.32
N LYS A 113 -3.00 16.10 0.40
CA LYS A 113 -2.44 14.82 0.86
C LYS A 113 -2.06 13.90 -0.29
N ARG A 114 -2.80 13.93 -1.41
CA ARG A 114 -2.48 13.17 -2.63
C ARG A 114 -1.23 13.70 -3.33
N ASN A 115 -1.07 15.02 -3.40
CA ASN A 115 0.16 15.63 -3.91
C ASN A 115 1.35 15.28 -3.01
N SER A 116 1.16 15.29 -1.69
CA SER A 116 2.21 14.89 -0.74
C SER A 116 2.62 13.41 -0.90
N LEU A 117 1.67 12.52 -1.22
CA LEU A 117 1.99 11.13 -1.59
C LEU A 117 2.85 11.07 -2.86
N LEU A 118 2.50 11.82 -3.90
CA LEU A 118 3.29 11.87 -5.14
C LEU A 118 4.71 12.40 -4.88
N GLU A 119 4.86 13.43 -4.04
CA GLU A 119 6.18 13.92 -3.63
C GLU A 119 6.98 12.89 -2.82
N ASN A 120 6.31 12.02 -2.05
CA ASN A 120 6.97 10.95 -1.32
C ASN A 120 7.37 9.80 -2.24
N ILE A 121 6.60 9.52 -3.28
CA ILE A 121 6.98 8.61 -4.37
C ILE A 121 8.23 9.14 -5.09
N ASP A 122 8.26 10.43 -5.43
CA ASP A 122 9.46 11.05 -6.03
C ASP A 122 10.70 10.89 -5.14
N LYS A 123 10.53 11.09 -3.83
CA LYS A 123 11.62 10.93 -2.87
C LYS A 123 12.07 9.47 -2.76
N LEU A 124 11.14 8.52 -2.84
CA LEU A 124 11.42 7.07 -2.79
C LEU A 124 12.24 6.63 -4.00
N ILE A 125 11.81 6.98 -5.22
CA ILE A 125 12.54 6.66 -6.46
C ILE A 125 13.98 7.21 -6.41
N ASN A 126 14.16 8.41 -5.84
CA ASN A 126 15.48 9.01 -5.71
C ASN A 126 16.37 8.39 -4.60
N VAL A 127 15.88 7.44 -3.80
CA VAL A 127 16.67 6.80 -2.73
C VAL A 127 17.84 6.01 -3.31
N ASP A 128 17.64 5.30 -4.43
CA ASP A 128 18.65 4.38 -4.99
C ASP A 128 19.40 4.87 -6.24
N ARG A 129 19.25 6.16 -6.60
CA ARG A 129 20.04 6.88 -7.63
C ARG A 129 19.99 6.30 -9.06
N PHE A 130 19.11 5.35 -9.36
CA PHE A 130 18.92 4.83 -10.70
C PHE A 130 17.49 5.11 -11.16
N ASP A 131 17.30 6.17 -11.95
CA ASP A 131 16.02 6.42 -12.61
C ASP A 131 15.73 5.27 -13.60
N HIS A 132 14.78 4.39 -13.27
CA HIS A 132 14.38 3.29 -14.13
C HIS A 132 13.13 3.68 -14.94
N PRO A 133 13.09 3.46 -16.28
CA PRO A 133 11.92 3.81 -17.09
C PRO A 133 10.58 3.23 -16.61
N LEU A 134 10.63 2.08 -15.91
CA LEU A 134 9.44 1.46 -15.32
C LEU A 134 8.85 2.29 -14.17
N GLU A 135 9.69 2.96 -13.37
CA GLU A 135 9.25 3.78 -12.23
C GLU A 135 8.47 5.00 -12.72
N GLU A 136 8.92 5.64 -13.80
CA GLU A 136 8.26 6.81 -14.36
C GLU A 136 6.91 6.43 -15.00
N ASP A 137 6.81 5.25 -15.62
CA ASP A 137 5.54 4.70 -16.12
C ASP A 137 4.57 4.42 -14.97
N LEU A 138 5.05 3.80 -13.88
CA LEU A 138 4.24 3.51 -12.68
C LEU A 138 3.79 4.81 -11.99
N LYS A 139 4.68 5.79 -11.86
CA LYS A 139 4.39 7.14 -11.36
C LYS A 139 3.33 7.84 -12.18
N THR A 140 3.45 7.81 -13.49
CA THR A 140 2.44 8.37 -14.40
C THR A 140 1.07 7.71 -14.17
N ARG A 141 1.03 6.38 -14.02
CA ARG A 141 -0.21 5.65 -13.73
C ARG A 141 -0.83 6.08 -12.39
N TYR A 142 -0.06 6.08 -11.31
CA TYR A 142 -0.57 6.49 -9.99
C TYR A 142 -0.98 7.95 -9.94
N GLN A 143 -0.25 8.84 -10.61
CA GLN A 143 -0.63 10.25 -10.71
C GLN A 143 -2.00 10.42 -11.36
N LYS A 144 -2.30 9.68 -12.44
CA LYS A 144 -3.64 9.70 -13.06
C LYS A 144 -4.72 9.18 -12.11
N LEU A 145 -4.45 8.06 -11.44
CA LEU A 145 -5.41 7.43 -10.52
C LEU A 145 -5.70 8.33 -9.32
N LEU A 146 -4.67 8.89 -8.69
CA LEU A 146 -4.77 9.74 -7.50
C LEU A 146 -5.39 11.09 -7.83
N LEU A 147 -4.99 11.74 -8.92
CA LEU A 147 -5.48 13.09 -9.26
C LEU A 147 -6.81 13.07 -10.03
N GLY A 148 -7.19 11.94 -10.60
CA GLY A 148 -8.41 11.81 -11.41
C GLY A 148 -8.35 12.59 -12.72
N LYS A 149 -7.14 12.84 -13.24
CA LYS A 149 -6.93 13.50 -14.54
C LYS A 149 -6.50 12.45 -15.59
N PRO A 150 -7.09 12.47 -16.80
CA PRO A 150 -6.72 11.58 -17.91
C PRO A 150 -5.30 11.85 -18.44
#